data_AF-A0A7Y0TJP3-F1
#
_entry.id   AF-A0A7Y0TJP3-F1
#
_cell.length_a   1.000
_cell.length_b   1.000
_cell.length_c   1.000
_cell.angle_alpha   90.00
_cell.angle_beta   90.00
_cell.angle_gamma   90.00
#
_symmetry.space_group_name_H-M   'P 1'
#
loop_
_entity.id
_entity.type
_entity.pdbx_description
1 polymer ?
#
loop_
_entity_poly.entity_id
_entity_poly.type
_entity_poly.pdbx_seq_one_letter_code
_entity_poly.pdbx_strand_id
1 'polypeptide(L)'
;MMIQYGNTTNFVVSYDSSFTGGGQPDGASLAQGVLDYCEYDLVRLIMLFGNIQLPVSSLPIQINLVPGGGGASNNLVNIINCYCSTSTEPIALPGLVVAEAAEIFMNLQAKGWVASWSNGEALSRVCAQILYPSRAWLWSTGNSWLNGENTSPNAARSNWVDNVWHTDQDYVSIGCGSLFLNFLAYQLNKKWTDIIQAGAPTTNTLAETANILGVPNSWQMFSNLITAYLPPGTSLPSHPTEYGPQPTDDPYPFGPLTGPIPLLYTRHNVADDGTSHTGSLSDSPDIILKNNPVVNPQQTFSTAASVNSDTESDPDVLTGQPDYVYLRVWNRGSNAANVFATVYWSPPATLVTPNLWKLIGSSYYPDVPQGSVVEVSNPGITWPADQLPGAGHYCFVSTVGNSYAPAPNPSSFSTFDDFVNYIYANNNITWRNFNVVVPSPHPIPPIWGEFIPLSFLVTGAWDKQRAFTLETLAELPENSRMALQVPHWIGKGLNPSHVKLETFEDAVTDPKNPERLRIPLSQRGRQALGHIELPAGTAAISHMLVHIPTEQHLKEHKIVIRQLYKEKEVGRITWLFRPKRSHNKG
;
A
#
# COMPACT_ATOMS: atom_id res chain seq x y z
N MET A 1 17.18 -27.75 -22.43
CA MET A 1 17.09 -28.83 -21.39
C MET A 1 16.65 -28.15 -20.12
N MET A 2 15.64 -28.66 -19.41
CA MET A 2 15.20 -28.02 -18.17
C MET A 2 16.17 -28.33 -17.02
N ILE A 3 16.60 -27.29 -16.32
CA ILE A 3 17.39 -27.34 -15.10
C ILE A 3 16.44 -27.02 -13.94
N GLN A 4 16.24 -27.96 -13.02
CA GLN A 4 15.52 -27.68 -11.78
C GLN A 4 16.38 -26.77 -10.90
N TYR A 5 15.86 -25.60 -10.55
CA TYR A 5 16.55 -24.64 -9.70
C TYR A 5 16.27 -24.90 -8.22
N GLY A 6 14.99 -25.07 -7.86
CA GLY A 6 14.57 -25.27 -6.47
C GLY A 6 13.15 -25.78 -6.35
N ASN A 7 12.76 -26.14 -5.13
CA ASN A 7 11.42 -26.56 -4.78
C ASN A 7 11.02 -26.04 -3.39
N THR A 8 9.72 -26.01 -3.15
CA THR A 8 9.09 -25.71 -1.87
C THR A 8 8.10 -26.84 -1.52
N THR A 9 7.20 -26.62 -0.58
CA THR A 9 6.15 -27.60 -0.26
C THR A 9 5.20 -27.78 -1.43
N ASN A 10 4.82 -26.69 -2.08
CA ASN A 10 3.77 -26.66 -3.10
C ASN A 10 4.29 -26.36 -4.52
N PHE A 11 5.58 -26.08 -4.71
CA PHE A 11 6.13 -25.69 -6.03
C PHE A 11 7.45 -26.40 -6.37
N VAL A 12 7.66 -26.60 -7.67
CA VAL A 12 8.95 -26.97 -8.26
C VAL A 12 9.26 -25.97 -9.37
N VAL A 13 10.40 -25.30 -9.32
CA VAL A 13 10.79 -24.26 -10.30
C VAL A 13 12.00 -24.73 -11.10
N SER A 14 11.85 -24.72 -12.42
CA SER A 14 12.88 -25.09 -13.39
C SER A 14 13.04 -24.03 -14.47
N TYR A 15 14.22 -23.91 -15.06
CA TYR A 15 14.48 -23.00 -16.19
C TYR A 15 15.22 -23.71 -17.32
N ASP A 16 15.09 -23.23 -18.56
CA ASP A 16 15.86 -23.80 -19.67
C ASP A 16 17.35 -23.49 -19.54
N SER A 17 18.17 -24.51 -19.75
CA SER A 17 19.64 -24.47 -19.85
C SER A 17 20.22 -23.36 -20.72
N SER A 18 19.48 -22.80 -21.68
CA SER A 18 19.92 -21.65 -22.48
C SER A 18 19.97 -20.34 -21.69
N PHE A 19 19.39 -20.27 -20.50
CA PHE A 19 19.36 -19.06 -19.66
C PHE A 19 20.63 -18.92 -18.83
N THR A 20 21.73 -18.62 -19.52
CA THR A 20 23.09 -18.57 -18.96
C THR A 20 23.45 -17.24 -18.30
N GLY A 21 22.59 -16.22 -18.39
CA GLY A 21 22.97 -14.82 -18.15
C GLY A 21 23.91 -14.27 -19.24
N GLY A 22 24.42 -13.04 -19.05
CA GLY A 22 25.44 -12.46 -19.92
C GLY A 22 25.02 -12.21 -21.38
N GLY A 23 23.78 -11.75 -21.59
CA GLY A 23 23.18 -11.54 -22.92
C GLY A 23 22.07 -12.53 -23.27
N GLN A 24 21.85 -13.52 -22.40
CA GLN A 24 20.66 -14.36 -22.33
C GLN A 24 19.90 -14.07 -21.02
N PRO A 25 18.63 -14.52 -20.88
CA PRO A 25 17.94 -14.43 -19.58
C PRO A 25 18.79 -15.09 -18.48
N ASP A 26 18.75 -14.53 -17.28
CA ASP A 26 19.40 -15.13 -16.11
C ASP A 26 18.42 -16.11 -15.45
N GLY A 27 18.58 -17.40 -15.78
CA GLY A 27 17.64 -18.43 -15.34
C GLY A 27 17.59 -18.60 -13.83
N ALA A 28 18.73 -18.41 -13.15
CA ALA A 28 18.81 -18.51 -11.70
C ALA A 28 18.11 -17.33 -11.03
N SER A 29 18.36 -16.10 -11.49
CA SER A 29 17.71 -14.89 -10.97
C SER A 29 16.18 -14.92 -11.15
N LEU A 30 15.73 -15.33 -12.34
CA LEU A 30 14.29 -15.46 -12.63
C LEU A 30 13.63 -16.56 -11.77
N ALA A 31 14.25 -17.73 -11.67
CA ALA A 31 13.73 -18.83 -10.87
C ALA A 31 13.70 -18.49 -9.37
N GLN A 32 14.69 -17.75 -8.86
CA GLN A 32 14.69 -17.25 -7.49
C GLN A 32 13.53 -16.27 -7.25
N GLY A 33 13.29 -15.34 -8.19
CA GLY A 33 12.16 -14.42 -8.11
C GLY A 33 10.81 -15.12 -7.95
N VAL A 34 10.60 -16.26 -8.61
CA VAL A 34 9.38 -17.09 -8.41
C VAL A 34 9.37 -17.73 -7.02
N LEU A 35 10.47 -18.36 -6.61
CA LEU A 35 10.56 -19.05 -5.32
C LEU A 35 10.33 -18.10 -4.12
N ASP A 36 10.74 -16.83 -4.25
CA ASP A 36 10.59 -15.82 -3.21
C ASP A 36 9.11 -15.53 -2.85
N TYR A 37 8.18 -15.75 -3.78
CA TYR A 37 6.77 -15.36 -3.63
C TYR A 37 5.75 -16.50 -3.78
N CYS A 38 6.06 -17.58 -4.50
CA CYS A 38 5.09 -18.59 -4.92
C CYS A 38 4.20 -19.17 -3.78
N GLU A 39 4.78 -19.53 -2.64
CA GLU A 39 4.03 -20.05 -1.49
C GLU A 39 3.10 -19.00 -0.87
N TYR A 40 3.53 -17.74 -0.86
CA TYR A 40 2.75 -16.65 -0.32
C TYR A 40 1.59 -16.27 -1.24
N ASP A 41 1.82 -16.29 -2.55
CA ASP A 41 0.79 -16.04 -3.54
C ASP A 41 -0.25 -17.15 -3.58
N LEU A 42 0.17 -18.40 -3.40
CA LEU A 42 -0.74 -19.54 -3.27
C LEU A 42 -1.74 -19.33 -2.14
N VAL A 43 -1.29 -18.92 -0.96
CA VAL A 43 -2.17 -18.64 0.19
C VAL A 43 -3.18 -17.54 -0.12
N ARG A 44 -2.76 -16.47 -0.81
CA ARG A 44 -3.63 -15.34 -1.18
C ARG A 44 -4.65 -15.74 -2.24
N LEU A 45 -4.26 -16.55 -3.23
CA LEU A 45 -5.17 -17.11 -4.21
C LEU A 45 -6.20 -18.04 -3.55
N ILE A 46 -5.76 -18.92 -2.63
CA ILE A 46 -6.67 -19.74 -1.81
C ILE A 46 -7.73 -18.86 -1.14
N MET A 47 -7.32 -17.75 -0.50
CA MET A 47 -8.25 -16.82 0.16
C MET A 47 -9.21 -16.15 -0.83
N LEU A 48 -8.71 -15.64 -1.96
CA LEU A 48 -9.55 -15.01 -3.00
C LEU A 48 -10.60 -15.97 -3.56
N PHE A 49 -10.23 -17.24 -3.76
CA PHE A 49 -11.11 -18.30 -4.24
C PHE A 49 -11.91 -18.98 -3.12
N GLY A 50 -12.12 -18.30 -1.98
CA GLY A 50 -13.03 -18.76 -0.91
C GLY A 50 -12.46 -19.88 -0.04
N ASN A 51 -11.15 -19.86 0.20
CA ASN A 51 -10.38 -20.85 0.94
C ASN A 51 -10.36 -22.26 0.31
N ILE A 52 -10.64 -22.38 -0.99
CA ILE A 52 -10.54 -23.66 -1.70
C ILE A 52 -9.09 -24.16 -1.71
N GLN A 53 -8.89 -25.44 -1.40
CA GLN A 53 -7.57 -26.06 -1.38
C GLN A 53 -7.31 -26.80 -2.68
N LEU A 54 -6.09 -26.68 -3.22
CA LEU A 54 -5.68 -27.51 -4.35
C LEU A 54 -5.62 -28.98 -3.92
N PRO A 55 -6.11 -29.92 -4.75
CA PRO A 55 -5.93 -31.34 -4.50
C PRO A 55 -4.46 -31.71 -4.41
N VAL A 56 -4.14 -32.74 -3.61
CA VAL A 56 -2.77 -33.29 -3.54
C VAL A 56 -2.22 -33.73 -4.90
N SER A 57 -3.10 -34.11 -5.83
CA SER A 57 -2.74 -34.46 -7.22
C SER A 57 -2.34 -33.26 -8.07
N SER A 58 -2.71 -32.04 -7.66
CA SER A 58 -2.33 -30.79 -8.30
C SER A 58 -1.07 -30.17 -7.68
N LEU A 59 -0.43 -30.88 -6.75
CA LEU A 59 0.76 -30.43 -6.05
C LEU A 59 1.93 -31.42 -6.23
N PRO A 60 3.17 -30.93 -6.34
CA PRO A 60 3.53 -29.52 -6.47
C PRO A 60 3.16 -28.93 -7.85
N ILE A 61 2.93 -27.62 -7.90
CA ILE A 61 2.83 -26.86 -9.15
C ILE A 61 4.24 -26.74 -9.75
N GLN A 62 4.40 -27.19 -10.99
CA GLN A 62 5.63 -27.11 -11.76
C GLN A 62 5.67 -25.79 -12.54
N ILE A 63 6.65 -24.95 -12.24
CA ILE A 63 6.93 -23.72 -12.96
C ILE A 63 8.12 -23.96 -13.89
N ASN A 64 7.92 -23.79 -15.18
CA ASN A 64 8.94 -23.95 -16.21
C ASN A 64 9.23 -22.60 -16.87
N LEU A 65 10.42 -22.06 -16.67
CA LEU A 65 10.88 -20.85 -17.35
C LEU A 65 11.51 -21.26 -18.68
N VAL A 66 10.87 -20.91 -19.80
CA VAL A 66 11.24 -21.36 -21.15
C VAL A 66 11.45 -20.19 -22.09
N PRO A 67 12.27 -20.31 -23.16
CA PRO A 67 12.50 -19.19 -24.07
C PRO A 67 11.22 -18.72 -24.77
N GLY A 68 10.97 -17.41 -24.80
CA GLY A 68 9.86 -16.82 -25.56
C GLY A 68 9.65 -15.33 -25.29
N GLY A 69 8.72 -14.71 -26.05
CA GLY A 69 8.53 -13.26 -26.09
C GLY A 69 7.67 -12.64 -24.98
N GLY A 70 7.48 -13.34 -23.84
CA GLY A 70 6.59 -12.93 -22.75
C GLY A 70 5.29 -13.73 -22.68
N GLY A 71 4.54 -13.56 -21.59
CA GLY A 71 3.32 -14.33 -21.28
C GLY A 71 3.61 -15.70 -20.65
N ALA A 72 2.56 -16.45 -20.36
CA ALA A 72 2.67 -17.79 -19.83
C ALA A 72 1.53 -18.68 -20.37
N SER A 73 1.57 -19.95 -19.99
CA SER A 73 0.52 -20.93 -20.27
C SER A 73 0.47 -21.95 -19.15
N ASN A 74 -0.68 -22.57 -18.94
CA ASN A 74 -0.82 -23.64 -17.97
C ASN A 74 -1.65 -24.81 -18.50
N ASN A 75 -1.59 -25.94 -17.79
CA ASN A 75 -2.36 -27.14 -18.14
C ASN A 75 -3.66 -27.28 -17.32
N LEU A 76 -4.10 -26.22 -16.61
CA LEU A 76 -5.24 -26.18 -15.69
C LEU A 76 -5.19 -27.16 -14.51
N VAL A 77 -4.03 -27.79 -14.26
CA VAL A 77 -3.85 -28.78 -13.21
C VAL A 77 -2.71 -28.37 -12.28
N ASN A 78 -1.48 -28.32 -12.79
CA ASN A 78 -0.28 -28.12 -11.99
C ASN A 78 0.99 -27.78 -12.79
N ILE A 79 0.91 -27.46 -14.08
CA ILE A 79 2.09 -27.06 -14.88
C ILE A 79 1.83 -25.65 -15.40
N ILE A 80 2.78 -24.76 -15.17
CA ILE A 80 2.82 -23.38 -15.68
C ILE A 80 4.14 -23.20 -16.43
N ASN A 81 4.06 -22.79 -17.70
CA ASN A 81 5.22 -22.42 -18.50
C ASN A 81 5.26 -20.90 -18.67
N CYS A 82 6.29 -20.24 -18.14
CA CYS A 82 6.52 -18.81 -18.33
C CYS A 82 7.51 -18.58 -19.46
N TYR A 83 7.14 -17.77 -20.44
CA TYR A 83 7.97 -17.46 -21.60
C TYR A 83 8.87 -16.27 -21.30
N CYS A 84 10.16 -16.53 -21.12
CA CYS A 84 11.15 -15.53 -20.71
C CYS A 84 12.07 -15.12 -21.87
N SER A 85 12.41 -13.83 -21.90
CA SER A 85 13.39 -13.22 -22.79
C SER A 85 14.38 -12.37 -21.98
N THR A 86 15.34 -11.74 -22.66
CA THR A 86 16.30 -10.83 -22.01
C THR A 86 15.65 -9.57 -21.44
N SER A 87 14.39 -9.28 -21.77
CA SER A 87 13.60 -8.19 -21.20
C SER A 87 12.69 -8.63 -20.06
N THR A 88 12.71 -9.91 -19.66
CA THR A 88 11.90 -10.39 -18.54
C THR A 88 12.51 -9.93 -17.24
N GLU A 89 11.79 -9.07 -16.52
CA GLU A 89 12.17 -8.63 -15.18
C GLU A 89 11.83 -9.72 -14.15
N PRO A 90 12.79 -10.17 -13.31
CA PRO A 90 12.54 -11.18 -12.27
C PRO A 90 11.37 -10.82 -11.34
N ILE A 91 11.15 -9.52 -11.16
CA ILE A 91 10.18 -8.98 -10.22
C ILE A 91 8.75 -8.93 -10.77
N ALA A 92 8.58 -9.00 -12.09
CA ALA A 92 7.28 -9.09 -12.75
C ALA A 92 6.77 -10.54 -12.83
N LEU A 93 7.69 -11.51 -12.82
CA LEU A 93 7.41 -12.92 -13.03
C LEU A 93 6.47 -13.55 -12.00
N PRO A 94 6.52 -13.21 -10.69
CA PRO A 94 5.54 -13.71 -9.72
C PRO A 94 4.09 -13.33 -10.05
N GLY A 95 3.84 -12.12 -10.54
CA GLY A 95 2.49 -11.71 -10.93
C GLY A 95 1.98 -12.46 -12.17
N LEU A 96 2.87 -12.86 -13.07
CA LEU A 96 2.54 -13.75 -14.18
C LEU A 96 2.18 -15.15 -13.70
N VAL A 97 2.95 -15.71 -12.75
CA VAL A 97 2.63 -17.00 -12.11
C VAL A 97 1.28 -16.93 -11.39
N VAL A 98 0.95 -15.80 -10.75
CA VAL A 98 -0.37 -15.58 -10.12
C VAL A 98 -1.50 -15.64 -11.12
N ALA A 99 -1.37 -15.01 -12.30
CA ALA A 99 -2.41 -15.05 -13.32
C ALA A 99 -2.69 -16.51 -13.74
N GLU A 100 -1.64 -17.26 -14.07
CA GLU A 100 -1.74 -18.66 -14.49
C GLU A 100 -2.25 -19.58 -13.36
N ALA A 101 -1.81 -19.36 -12.13
CA ALA A 101 -2.30 -20.11 -10.99
C ALA A 101 -3.78 -19.83 -10.73
N ALA A 102 -4.24 -18.58 -10.90
CA ALA A 102 -5.66 -18.24 -10.78
C ALA A 102 -6.52 -19.04 -11.76
N GLU A 103 -6.03 -19.35 -12.95
CA GLU A 103 -6.74 -20.19 -13.93
C GLU A 103 -6.87 -21.66 -13.47
N ILE A 104 -5.85 -22.20 -12.82
CA ILE A 104 -5.93 -23.52 -12.17
C ILE A 104 -7.02 -23.49 -11.08
N PHE A 105 -7.09 -22.41 -10.28
CA PHE A 105 -8.14 -22.24 -9.28
C PHE A 105 -9.53 -22.09 -9.91
N MET A 106 -9.68 -21.35 -11.01
CA MET A 106 -10.94 -21.23 -11.75
C MET A 106 -11.44 -22.59 -12.23
N ASN A 107 -10.55 -23.39 -12.82
CA ASN A 107 -10.85 -24.73 -13.29
C ASN A 107 -11.28 -25.64 -12.12
N LEU A 108 -10.57 -25.60 -11.00
CA LEU A 108 -10.91 -26.37 -9.80
C LEU A 108 -12.26 -25.96 -9.19
N GLN A 109 -12.52 -24.65 -9.10
CA GLN A 109 -13.74 -24.11 -8.51
C GLN A 109 -14.97 -24.41 -9.37
N ALA A 110 -14.79 -24.58 -10.69
CA ALA A 110 -15.82 -24.95 -11.66
C ALA A 110 -17.06 -24.03 -11.62
N LYS A 111 -16.84 -22.73 -11.45
CA LYS A 111 -17.91 -21.71 -11.38
C LYS A 111 -18.17 -21.00 -12.71
N GLY A 112 -17.65 -21.51 -13.82
CA GLY A 112 -17.85 -20.93 -15.15
C GLY A 112 -16.90 -19.80 -15.52
N TRP A 113 -15.81 -19.62 -14.75
CA TRP A 113 -14.62 -18.91 -15.21
C TRP A 113 -13.83 -19.81 -16.14
N VAL A 114 -13.63 -19.40 -17.40
CA VAL A 114 -12.95 -20.22 -18.42
C VAL A 114 -11.67 -19.52 -18.82
N ALA A 115 -10.54 -20.05 -18.37
CA ALA A 115 -9.19 -19.51 -18.57
C ALA A 115 -8.89 -19.09 -20.01
N SER A 116 -9.20 -19.97 -20.97
CA SER A 116 -8.94 -19.73 -22.39
C SER A 116 -9.94 -18.79 -23.06
N TRP A 117 -10.88 -18.20 -22.32
CA TRP A 117 -11.91 -17.27 -22.81
C TRP A 117 -11.77 -15.91 -22.13
N SER A 118 -12.40 -14.89 -22.70
CA SER A 118 -12.24 -13.51 -22.23
C SER A 118 -12.63 -13.28 -20.76
N ASN A 119 -13.56 -14.07 -20.20
CA ASN A 119 -13.98 -13.92 -18.81
C ASN A 119 -12.95 -14.47 -17.82
N GLY A 120 -12.36 -15.64 -18.10
CA GLY A 120 -11.31 -16.22 -17.25
C GLY A 120 -10.01 -15.44 -17.36
N GLU A 121 -9.61 -15.07 -18.58
CA GLU A 121 -8.40 -14.27 -18.80
C GLU A 121 -8.52 -12.87 -18.17
N ALA A 122 -9.70 -12.24 -18.20
CA ALA A 122 -9.93 -11.01 -17.45
C ALA A 122 -9.72 -11.21 -15.94
N LEU A 123 -10.27 -12.30 -15.38
CA LEU A 123 -10.13 -12.57 -13.95
C LEU A 123 -8.69 -12.93 -13.56
N SER A 124 -7.93 -13.65 -14.39
CA SER A 124 -6.55 -14.06 -14.09
C SER A 124 -5.64 -12.84 -14.00
N ARG A 125 -5.77 -11.93 -14.96
CA ARG A 125 -5.10 -10.63 -14.97
C ARG A 125 -5.49 -9.76 -13.78
N VAL A 126 -6.78 -9.70 -13.44
CA VAL A 126 -7.27 -8.98 -12.25
C VAL A 126 -6.71 -9.58 -10.96
N CYS A 127 -6.60 -10.91 -10.84
CA CYS A 127 -5.96 -11.55 -9.69
C CYS A 127 -4.51 -11.08 -9.53
N ALA A 128 -3.75 -11.00 -10.63
CA ALA A 128 -2.40 -10.44 -10.60
C ALA A 128 -2.39 -8.97 -10.15
N GLN A 129 -3.32 -8.14 -10.63
CA GLN A 129 -3.46 -6.75 -10.20
C GLN A 129 -3.77 -6.63 -8.69
N ILE A 130 -4.66 -7.47 -8.15
CA ILE A 130 -5.01 -7.49 -6.72
C ILE A 130 -3.79 -7.85 -5.86
N LEU A 131 -3.01 -8.85 -6.27
CA LEU A 131 -1.86 -9.32 -5.50
C LEU A 131 -0.64 -8.38 -5.64
N TYR A 132 -0.52 -7.71 -6.79
CA TYR A 132 0.57 -6.81 -7.17
C TYR A 132 0.10 -5.40 -7.60
N PRO A 133 -0.56 -4.62 -6.72
CA PRO A 133 -1.17 -3.34 -7.09
C PRO A 133 -0.16 -2.29 -7.56
N SER A 134 1.08 -2.29 -7.03
CA SER A 134 2.15 -1.38 -7.49
C SER A 134 2.61 -1.64 -8.93
N ARG A 135 2.21 -2.78 -9.50
CA ARG A 135 2.55 -3.20 -10.85
C ARG A 135 1.31 -3.45 -11.71
N ALA A 136 0.11 -3.14 -11.21
CA ALA A 136 -1.16 -3.50 -11.85
C ALA A 136 -1.22 -3.17 -13.35
N TRP A 137 -0.53 -2.11 -13.75
CA TRP A 137 -0.36 -1.69 -15.15
C TRP A 137 0.21 -2.78 -16.09
N LEU A 138 1.02 -3.73 -15.59
CA LEU A 138 1.57 -4.84 -16.41
C LEU A 138 0.47 -5.77 -16.94
N TRP A 139 -0.67 -5.82 -16.27
CA TRP A 139 -1.80 -6.68 -16.61
C TRP A 139 -3.00 -5.89 -17.13
N SER A 140 -2.85 -4.56 -17.28
CA SER A 140 -3.89 -3.67 -17.76
C SER A 140 -4.19 -3.91 -19.24
N THR A 141 -5.46 -4.04 -19.56
CA THR A 141 -5.98 -4.25 -20.92
C THR A 141 -7.18 -3.37 -21.25
N GLY A 142 -7.67 -2.59 -20.28
CA GLY A 142 -8.86 -1.76 -20.41
C GLY A 142 -8.74 -0.70 -21.51
N ASN A 143 -7.55 -0.15 -21.76
CA ASN A 143 -7.32 0.79 -22.86
C ASN A 143 -7.53 0.13 -24.24
N SER A 144 -7.20 -1.15 -24.41
CA SER A 144 -7.48 -1.88 -25.64
C SER A 144 -8.98 -1.98 -25.89
N TRP A 145 -9.81 -2.14 -24.85
CA TRP A 145 -11.26 -2.05 -25.01
C TRP A 145 -11.77 -0.63 -25.26
N LEU A 146 -11.23 0.40 -24.58
CA LEU A 146 -11.69 1.79 -24.75
C LEU A 146 -11.40 2.34 -26.15
N ASN A 147 -10.24 2.02 -26.71
CA ASN A 147 -9.67 2.66 -27.89
C ASN A 147 -9.42 1.71 -29.07
N GLY A 148 -9.59 0.40 -28.86
CA GLY A 148 -9.31 -0.63 -29.86
C GLY A 148 -7.86 -1.12 -29.79
N GLU A 149 -7.61 -2.26 -30.43
CA GLU A 149 -6.29 -2.88 -30.53
C GLU A 149 -6.11 -3.41 -31.95
N ASN A 150 -4.94 -3.17 -32.56
CA ASN A 150 -4.73 -3.52 -33.98
C ASN A 150 -4.75 -5.04 -34.22
N THR A 151 -4.43 -5.83 -33.20
CA THR A 151 -4.45 -7.30 -33.26
C THR A 151 -5.82 -7.89 -32.95
N SER A 152 -6.78 -7.07 -32.50
CA SER A 152 -8.13 -7.52 -32.16
C SER A 152 -9.03 -7.59 -33.40
N PRO A 153 -9.81 -8.66 -33.58
CA PRO A 153 -10.88 -8.70 -34.57
C PRO A 153 -12.13 -7.91 -34.14
N ASN A 154 -12.18 -7.43 -32.89
CA ASN A 154 -13.35 -6.84 -32.27
C ASN A 154 -13.21 -5.32 -32.16
N ALA A 155 -14.30 -4.60 -32.40
CA ALA A 155 -14.31 -3.14 -32.29
C ALA A 155 -14.15 -2.70 -30.82
N ALA A 156 -13.51 -1.55 -30.62
CA ALA A 156 -13.49 -0.86 -29.33
C ALA A 156 -14.91 -0.74 -28.75
N ARG A 157 -15.04 -0.89 -27.43
CA ARG A 157 -16.29 -0.75 -26.68
C ARG A 157 -17.38 -1.76 -27.02
N SER A 158 -17.02 -2.88 -27.63
CA SER A 158 -17.93 -4.01 -27.85
C SER A 158 -18.42 -4.60 -26.52
N ASN A 159 -19.66 -5.11 -26.49
CA ASN A 159 -20.26 -5.69 -25.30
C ASN A 159 -19.74 -7.11 -25.04
N TRP A 160 -18.74 -7.21 -24.17
CA TRP A 160 -18.22 -8.48 -23.65
C TRP A 160 -18.61 -8.72 -22.17
N VAL A 161 -19.67 -8.05 -21.71
CA VAL A 161 -20.30 -8.33 -20.42
C VAL A 161 -21.47 -9.29 -20.61
N ASP A 162 -22.35 -9.00 -21.57
CA ASP A 162 -23.46 -9.88 -21.94
C ASP A 162 -23.04 -11.01 -22.89
N ASN A 163 -21.82 -10.94 -23.42
CA ASN A 163 -21.22 -11.95 -24.30
C ASN A 163 -19.85 -12.36 -23.75
N VAL A 164 -19.39 -13.55 -24.12
CA VAL A 164 -18.04 -14.03 -23.84
C VAL A 164 -17.35 -14.34 -25.16
N TRP A 165 -16.08 -13.97 -25.29
CA TRP A 165 -15.28 -14.32 -26.46
C TRP A 165 -14.47 -15.57 -26.15
N HIS A 166 -14.51 -16.56 -27.05
CA HIS A 166 -13.90 -17.88 -26.82
C HIS A 166 -12.39 -17.92 -27.12
N THR A 167 -11.68 -16.85 -26.76
CA THR A 167 -10.21 -16.79 -26.73
C THR A 167 -9.74 -15.78 -25.69
N ASP A 168 -8.59 -16.10 -25.10
CA ASP A 168 -7.73 -15.32 -24.19
C ASP A 168 -6.71 -14.44 -24.94
N GLN A 169 -6.76 -14.37 -26.26
CA GLN A 169 -5.81 -13.58 -27.07
C GLN A 169 -6.38 -12.23 -27.53
N ASP A 170 -7.67 -11.97 -27.29
CA ASP A 170 -8.33 -10.74 -27.71
C ASP A 170 -8.38 -9.69 -26.59
N TYR A 171 -7.40 -8.78 -26.60
CA TYR A 171 -7.25 -7.70 -25.63
C TYR A 171 -8.48 -6.77 -25.53
N VAL A 172 -9.30 -6.65 -26.58
CA VAL A 172 -10.56 -5.88 -26.52
C VAL A 172 -11.58 -6.57 -25.62
N SER A 173 -11.81 -7.88 -25.80
CA SER A 173 -12.73 -8.63 -24.94
C SER A 173 -12.24 -8.76 -23.50
N ILE A 174 -10.94 -8.98 -23.31
CA ILE A 174 -10.30 -9.08 -22.00
C ILE A 174 -10.36 -7.73 -21.27
N GLY A 175 -10.06 -6.63 -21.96
CA GLY A 175 -10.11 -5.27 -21.42
C GLY A 175 -11.50 -4.88 -20.95
N CYS A 176 -12.55 -5.27 -21.69
CA CYS A 176 -13.94 -5.11 -21.25
C CYS A 176 -14.19 -5.84 -19.93
N GLY A 177 -13.74 -7.10 -19.85
CA GLY A 177 -13.93 -7.93 -18.68
C GLY A 177 -13.20 -7.40 -17.45
N SER A 178 -11.93 -7.02 -17.61
CA SER A 178 -11.11 -6.47 -16.53
C SER A 178 -11.71 -5.18 -15.96
N LEU A 179 -12.10 -4.23 -16.83
CA LEU A 179 -12.78 -3.00 -16.41
C LEU A 179 -14.14 -3.28 -15.74
N PHE A 180 -14.89 -4.28 -16.21
CA PHE A 180 -16.18 -4.63 -15.64
C PHE A 180 -16.05 -5.29 -14.26
N LEU A 181 -15.04 -6.14 -14.07
CA LEU A 181 -14.74 -6.75 -12.76
C LEU A 181 -14.34 -5.67 -11.74
N ASN A 182 -13.50 -4.71 -12.13
CA ASN A 182 -13.17 -3.54 -11.31
C ASN A 182 -14.39 -2.64 -11.06
N PHE A 183 -15.32 -2.52 -12.02
CA PHE A 183 -16.60 -1.85 -11.79
C PHE A 183 -17.42 -2.55 -10.70
N LEU A 184 -17.56 -3.88 -10.75
CA LEU A 184 -18.24 -4.60 -9.67
C LEU A 184 -17.55 -4.38 -8.31
N ALA A 185 -16.22 -4.46 -8.28
CA ALA A 185 -15.45 -4.38 -7.05
C ALA A 185 -15.44 -2.99 -6.44
N TYR A 186 -15.10 -1.98 -7.23
CA TYR A 186 -14.73 -0.65 -6.74
C TYR A 186 -15.80 0.41 -7.00
N GLN A 187 -16.56 0.30 -8.09
CA GLN A 187 -17.76 1.14 -8.27
C GLN A 187 -18.93 0.61 -7.44
N LEU A 188 -19.21 -0.70 -7.50
CA LEU A 188 -20.40 -1.27 -6.83
C LEU A 188 -20.10 -1.86 -5.45
N ASN A 189 -18.86 -1.74 -4.99
CA ASN A 189 -18.41 -2.20 -3.67
C ASN A 189 -18.73 -3.68 -3.40
N LYS A 190 -18.62 -4.54 -4.43
CA LYS A 190 -18.73 -5.99 -4.28
C LYS A 190 -17.37 -6.54 -3.83
N LYS A 191 -17.36 -7.46 -2.88
CA LYS A 191 -16.10 -8.07 -2.45
C LYS A 191 -15.57 -8.98 -3.56
N TRP A 192 -14.25 -8.98 -3.79
CA TRP A 192 -13.61 -9.88 -4.74
C TRP A 192 -13.95 -11.35 -4.51
N THR A 193 -14.01 -11.79 -3.26
CA THR A 193 -14.45 -13.15 -2.92
C THR A 193 -15.87 -13.42 -3.40
N ASP A 194 -16.80 -12.47 -3.25
CA ASP A 194 -18.19 -12.65 -3.67
C ASP A 194 -18.30 -12.68 -5.20
N ILE A 195 -17.53 -11.85 -5.90
CA ILE A 195 -17.45 -11.83 -7.37
C ILE A 195 -16.95 -13.18 -7.89
N ILE A 196 -15.83 -13.67 -7.35
CA ILE A 196 -15.22 -14.93 -7.77
C ILE A 196 -16.15 -16.12 -7.45
N GLN A 197 -16.81 -16.14 -6.30
CA GLN A 197 -17.75 -17.20 -5.92
C GLN A 197 -19.04 -17.19 -6.73
N ALA A 198 -19.50 -16.01 -7.17
CA ALA A 198 -20.68 -15.89 -8.03
C ALA A 198 -20.42 -16.59 -9.37
N GLY A 199 -19.28 -16.30 -10.01
CA GLY A 199 -18.91 -16.88 -11.29
C GLY A 199 -20.00 -16.70 -12.37
N ALA A 200 -20.00 -17.56 -13.38
CA ALA A 200 -20.99 -17.58 -14.45
C ALA A 200 -21.29 -19.04 -14.86
N PRO A 201 -21.93 -19.83 -13.98
CA PRO A 201 -22.03 -21.28 -14.11
C PRO A 201 -22.88 -21.77 -15.29
N THR A 202 -23.68 -20.91 -15.91
CA THR A 202 -24.63 -21.30 -16.97
C THR A 202 -24.23 -20.76 -18.34
N THR A 203 -23.83 -19.48 -18.41
CA THR A 203 -23.58 -18.78 -19.68
C THR A 203 -22.12 -18.37 -19.87
N ASN A 204 -21.28 -18.48 -18.83
CA ASN A 204 -19.90 -17.99 -18.82
C ASN A 204 -19.78 -16.47 -19.06
N THR A 205 -20.89 -15.71 -19.00
CA THR A 205 -20.90 -14.25 -19.22
C THR A 205 -20.77 -13.49 -17.91
N LEU A 206 -20.10 -12.35 -17.93
CA LEU A 206 -19.96 -11.48 -16.75
C LEU A 206 -21.30 -10.89 -16.30
N ALA A 207 -22.29 -10.80 -17.20
CA ALA A 207 -23.66 -10.46 -16.88
C ALA A 207 -24.31 -11.49 -15.93
N GLU A 208 -24.03 -12.79 -16.08
CA GLU A 208 -24.52 -13.81 -15.14
C GLU A 208 -23.89 -13.61 -13.75
N THR A 209 -22.58 -13.34 -13.69
CA THR A 209 -21.89 -12.98 -12.43
C THR A 209 -22.55 -11.80 -11.75
N ALA A 210 -22.81 -10.72 -12.49
CA ALA A 210 -23.45 -9.53 -11.97
C ALA A 210 -24.90 -9.80 -11.50
N ASN A 211 -25.67 -10.60 -12.24
CA ASN A 211 -27.02 -10.99 -11.85
C ASN A 211 -27.05 -11.78 -10.53
N ILE A 212 -26.12 -12.72 -10.34
CA ILE A 212 -25.97 -13.48 -9.08
C ILE A 212 -25.64 -12.53 -7.92
N LEU A 213 -24.87 -11.47 -8.18
CA LEU A 213 -24.53 -10.42 -7.20
C LEU A 213 -25.66 -9.38 -6.99
N GLY A 214 -26.82 -9.57 -7.61
CA GLY A 214 -27.97 -8.67 -7.52
C GLY A 214 -27.80 -7.36 -8.31
N VAL A 215 -27.04 -7.39 -9.41
CA VAL A 215 -26.79 -6.24 -10.30
C VAL A 215 -27.39 -6.53 -11.69
N PRO A 216 -28.71 -6.34 -11.88
CA PRO A 216 -29.34 -6.51 -13.18
C PRO A 216 -28.96 -5.38 -14.15
N ASN A 217 -29.07 -5.64 -15.46
CA ASN A 217 -28.75 -4.66 -16.52
C ASN A 217 -27.32 -4.09 -16.43
N SER A 218 -26.39 -4.91 -15.96
CA SER A 218 -25.04 -4.49 -15.59
C SER A 218 -24.22 -3.92 -16.74
N TRP A 219 -24.37 -4.44 -17.97
CA TRP A 219 -23.75 -3.86 -19.16
C TRP A 219 -24.18 -2.40 -19.37
N GLN A 220 -25.48 -2.10 -19.29
CA GLN A 220 -25.98 -0.75 -19.51
C GLN A 220 -25.48 0.20 -18.42
N MET A 221 -25.42 -0.25 -17.17
CA MET A 221 -24.89 0.55 -16.05
C MET A 221 -23.40 0.86 -16.25
N PHE A 222 -22.59 -0.18 -16.53
CA PHE A 222 -21.16 -0.07 -16.77
C PHE A 222 -20.83 0.79 -18.00
N SER A 223 -21.43 0.48 -19.14
CA SER A 223 -21.14 1.18 -20.40
C SER A 223 -21.58 2.65 -20.38
N ASN A 224 -22.70 2.99 -19.73
CA ASN A 224 -23.11 4.38 -19.53
C ASN A 224 -22.12 5.14 -18.66
N LEU A 225 -21.67 4.51 -17.56
CA LEU A 225 -20.73 5.13 -16.65
C LEU A 225 -19.39 5.42 -17.34
N ILE A 226 -18.81 4.41 -18.00
CA ILE A 226 -17.60 4.59 -18.79
C ILE A 226 -17.80 5.67 -19.86
N THR A 227 -18.90 5.64 -20.61
CA THR A 227 -19.13 6.63 -21.68
C THR A 227 -19.20 8.06 -21.16
N ALA A 228 -19.76 8.26 -19.96
CA ALA A 228 -19.88 9.56 -19.33
C ALA A 228 -18.53 10.13 -18.84
N TYR A 229 -17.64 9.29 -18.30
CA TYR A 229 -16.39 9.74 -17.65
C TYR A 229 -15.13 9.49 -18.49
N LEU A 230 -15.18 8.52 -19.40
CA LEU A 230 -14.13 8.15 -20.35
C LEU A 230 -14.75 8.05 -21.76
N PRO A 231 -15.14 9.17 -22.39
CA PRO A 231 -15.68 9.18 -23.75
C PRO A 231 -14.67 8.65 -24.79
N PRO A 232 -15.11 8.31 -26.01
CA PRO A 232 -14.20 7.85 -27.06
C PRO A 232 -13.02 8.80 -27.29
N GLY A 233 -11.80 8.25 -27.36
CA GLY A 233 -10.56 9.01 -27.50
C GLY A 233 -9.87 9.35 -26.18
N THR A 234 -10.43 8.98 -25.03
CA THR A 234 -9.73 9.07 -23.74
C THR A 234 -8.97 7.79 -23.40
N SER A 235 -7.95 7.91 -22.56
CA SER A 235 -7.27 6.77 -21.94
C SER A 235 -7.63 6.67 -20.46
N LEU A 236 -7.42 5.49 -19.88
CA LEU A 236 -7.49 5.29 -18.43
C LEU A 236 -6.52 6.24 -17.70
N PRO A 237 -6.89 6.75 -16.52
CA PRO A 237 -6.01 7.59 -15.70
C PRO A 237 -4.73 6.82 -15.34
N SER A 238 -3.61 7.54 -15.34
CA SER A 238 -2.31 6.97 -15.01
C SER A 238 -2.00 7.08 -13.52
N HIS A 239 -1.45 6.01 -12.95
CA HIS A 239 -0.94 5.97 -11.60
C HIS A 239 0.58 6.16 -11.61
N PRO A 240 1.16 6.90 -10.64
CA PRO A 240 2.61 7.02 -10.52
C PRO A 240 3.25 5.66 -10.24
N THR A 241 4.20 5.25 -11.08
CA THR A 241 5.03 4.06 -10.85
C THR A 241 6.51 4.42 -10.90
N GLU A 242 7.39 3.49 -10.51
CA GLU A 242 8.84 3.66 -10.67
C GLU A 242 9.28 3.77 -12.15
N TYR A 243 8.41 3.40 -13.09
CA TYR A 243 8.59 3.49 -14.55
C TYR A 243 7.85 4.70 -15.16
N GLY A 244 7.39 5.64 -14.33
CA GLY A 244 6.58 6.78 -14.74
C GLY A 244 5.06 6.54 -14.59
N PRO A 245 4.22 7.50 -14.99
CA PRO A 245 2.76 7.34 -14.93
C PRO A 245 2.29 6.22 -15.87
N GLN A 246 1.62 5.19 -15.34
CA GLN A 246 1.11 4.04 -16.10
C GLN A 246 -0.40 3.84 -15.85
N PRO A 247 -1.22 3.56 -16.88
CA PRO A 247 -2.65 3.30 -16.69
C PRO A 247 -2.91 1.96 -15.99
N THR A 248 -4.02 1.86 -15.26
CA THR A 248 -4.52 0.60 -14.68
C THR A 248 -5.99 0.38 -15.03
N ASP A 249 -6.49 -0.85 -14.89
CA ASP A 249 -7.89 -1.20 -15.17
C ASP A 249 -8.84 -0.87 -14.01
N ASP A 250 -8.37 -0.19 -12.96
CA ASP A 250 -9.18 0.29 -11.85
C ASP A 250 -9.27 1.82 -11.82
N PRO A 251 -10.09 2.44 -12.69
CA PRO A 251 -10.29 3.88 -12.67
C PRO A 251 -11.45 4.30 -11.75
N TYR A 252 -11.98 3.39 -10.93
CA TYR A 252 -13.23 3.60 -10.17
C TYR A 252 -12.96 4.09 -8.75
N PRO A 253 -13.97 4.69 -8.10
CA PRO A 253 -15.30 5.02 -8.62
C PRO A 253 -15.34 6.22 -9.58
N PHE A 254 -16.22 6.11 -10.57
CA PHE A 254 -16.73 7.20 -11.36
C PHE A 254 -18.15 7.56 -10.93
N GLY A 255 -18.42 8.86 -10.79
CA GLY A 255 -19.77 9.32 -10.46
C GLY A 255 -20.39 8.69 -9.21
N PRO A 256 -21.72 8.75 -9.05
CA PRO A 256 -22.42 8.21 -7.88
C PRO A 256 -22.47 6.67 -7.90
N LEU A 257 -22.30 6.04 -6.73
CA LEU A 257 -22.46 4.59 -6.57
C LEU A 257 -23.94 4.17 -6.55
N THR A 258 -24.26 2.99 -7.07
CA THR A 258 -25.63 2.47 -7.00
C THR A 258 -25.85 1.67 -5.72
N GLY A 259 -26.65 2.22 -4.81
CA GLY A 259 -27.04 1.59 -3.54
C GLY A 259 -26.63 2.41 -2.31
N PRO A 260 -27.32 2.26 -1.16
CA PRO A 260 -27.04 3.03 0.05
C PRO A 260 -25.85 2.44 0.82
N ILE A 261 -24.68 2.30 0.18
CA ILE A 261 -23.46 1.88 0.87
C ILE A 261 -22.55 3.09 1.08
N PRO A 262 -22.32 3.52 2.33
CA PRO A 262 -21.38 4.59 2.62
C PRO A 262 -19.95 4.08 2.41
N LEU A 263 -19.15 4.86 1.68
CA LEU A 263 -17.73 4.58 1.46
C LEU A 263 -16.92 5.69 2.11
N LEU A 264 -16.74 5.52 3.41
CA LEU A 264 -16.05 6.48 4.27
C LEU A 264 -14.55 6.38 4.09
N TYR A 265 -13.89 7.52 3.96
CA TYR A 265 -12.44 7.56 3.84
C TYR A 265 -11.85 8.81 4.50
N THR A 266 -10.56 8.72 4.75
CA THR A 266 -9.66 9.79 5.18
C THR A 266 -8.41 9.73 4.31
N ARG A 267 -7.96 10.85 3.78
CA ARG A 267 -6.89 10.87 2.78
C ARG A 267 -5.53 10.56 3.39
N HIS A 268 -4.72 9.74 2.72
CA HIS A 268 -3.33 9.45 3.06
C HIS A 268 -2.36 10.58 2.74
N ASN A 269 -2.68 11.39 1.75
CA ASN A 269 -1.95 12.59 1.35
C ASN A 269 -2.89 13.53 0.58
N VAL A 270 -2.42 14.72 0.20
CA VAL A 270 -3.26 15.72 -0.49
C VAL A 270 -3.76 15.29 -1.87
N ALA A 271 -3.12 14.31 -2.51
CA ALA A 271 -3.52 13.78 -3.82
C ALA A 271 -4.49 12.59 -3.73
N ASP A 272 -4.72 12.05 -2.53
CA ASP A 272 -5.64 10.94 -2.31
C ASP A 272 -7.09 11.44 -2.40
N ASP A 273 -7.88 10.80 -3.25
CA ASP A 273 -9.29 11.10 -3.52
C ASP A 273 -10.23 10.00 -3.00
N GLY A 274 -9.69 9.04 -2.24
CA GLY A 274 -10.41 7.90 -1.72
C GLY A 274 -10.46 6.70 -2.66
N THR A 275 -9.84 6.76 -3.86
CA THR A 275 -9.89 5.70 -4.88
C THR A 275 -8.67 4.79 -4.92
N SER A 276 -7.48 5.31 -4.59
CA SER A 276 -6.23 4.56 -4.71
C SER A 276 -5.14 5.06 -3.76
N HIS A 277 -4.31 4.15 -3.27
CA HIS A 277 -3.13 4.45 -2.45
C HIS A 277 -1.94 4.85 -3.32
N THR A 278 -1.98 6.04 -3.90
CA THR A 278 -0.80 6.61 -4.56
C THR A 278 -0.04 7.52 -3.60
N GLY A 279 1.29 7.37 -3.54
CA GLY A 279 2.15 8.21 -2.71
C GLY A 279 2.36 7.71 -1.28
N SER A 280 2.59 8.66 -0.36
CA SER A 280 2.91 8.38 1.05
C SER A 280 1.66 7.99 1.83
N LEU A 281 1.77 6.95 2.65
CA LEU A 281 0.68 6.52 3.55
C LEU A 281 0.64 7.34 4.86
N SER A 282 1.68 8.16 5.12
CA SER A 282 1.93 8.82 6.41
C SER A 282 1.77 10.33 6.44
N ASP A 283 1.24 10.92 5.37
CA ASP A 283 1.21 12.37 5.18
C ASP A 283 -0.24 12.89 5.16
N SER A 284 -1.13 12.27 5.94
CA SER A 284 -2.55 12.57 5.91
C SER A 284 -2.81 14.06 6.16
N PRO A 285 -3.50 14.78 5.26
CA PRO A 285 -3.96 16.13 5.53
C PRO A 285 -5.18 16.12 6.45
N ASP A 286 -5.83 14.97 6.64
CA ASP A 286 -7.13 14.87 7.28
C ASP A 286 -7.08 14.64 8.79
N ILE A 287 -5.88 14.57 9.35
CA ILE A 287 -5.62 14.66 10.78
C ILE A 287 -5.01 16.04 11.05
N ILE A 288 -5.75 16.93 11.74
CA ILE A 288 -5.35 18.31 11.97
C ILE A 288 -5.15 18.56 13.46
N LEU A 289 -3.90 18.83 13.85
CA LEU A 289 -3.55 19.19 15.23
C LEU A 289 -3.70 20.70 15.46
N LYS A 290 -4.33 21.11 16.56
CA LYS A 290 -4.37 22.51 17.03
C LYS A 290 -4.05 22.61 18.52
N ASN A 291 -3.30 23.64 18.91
CA ASN A 291 -3.01 23.92 20.33
C ASN A 291 -4.13 24.70 21.04
N ASN A 292 -5.12 25.18 20.29
CA ASN A 292 -6.28 25.90 20.80
C ASN A 292 -7.56 25.38 20.12
N PRO A 293 -8.72 25.38 20.80
CA PRO A 293 -9.96 24.94 20.19
C PRO A 293 -10.41 25.91 19.09
N VAL A 294 -10.86 25.35 17.97
CA VAL A 294 -11.47 26.04 16.84
C VAL A 294 -12.98 26.05 16.99
N VAL A 295 -13.59 27.24 16.95
CA VAL A 295 -15.03 27.46 17.20
C VAL A 295 -15.92 26.90 16.10
N ASN A 296 -15.51 27.03 14.83
CA ASN A 296 -16.24 26.48 13.69
C ASN A 296 -15.29 25.67 12.79
N PRO A 297 -14.99 24.41 13.20
CA PRO A 297 -14.03 23.56 12.48
C PRO A 297 -14.48 23.28 11.05
N GLN A 298 -15.78 23.08 10.82
CA GLN A 298 -16.33 22.89 9.48
C GLN A 298 -15.98 24.08 8.58
N GLN A 299 -16.34 25.31 8.99
CA GLN A 299 -16.06 26.51 8.17
C GLN A 299 -14.56 26.77 7.95
N THR A 300 -13.69 26.29 8.84
CA THR A 300 -12.25 26.51 8.74
C THR A 300 -11.58 25.44 7.87
N PHE A 301 -11.87 24.17 8.11
CA PHE A 301 -11.13 23.04 7.55
C PHE A 301 -11.79 22.39 6.32
N SER A 302 -12.99 22.83 5.93
CA SER A 302 -13.71 22.34 4.74
C SER A 302 -13.58 23.25 3.51
N THR A 303 -12.83 24.36 3.59
CA THR A 303 -12.68 25.30 2.46
C THR A 303 -11.82 24.71 1.36
N ALA A 304 -12.03 25.12 0.10
CA ALA A 304 -11.21 24.69 -1.04
C ALA A 304 -9.70 24.94 -0.83
N ALA A 305 -9.32 26.02 -0.13
CA ALA A 305 -7.92 26.28 0.21
C ALA A 305 -7.40 25.29 1.26
N SER A 306 -8.18 25.03 2.31
CA SER A 306 -7.79 24.13 3.40
C SER A 306 -7.73 22.66 2.97
N VAL A 307 -8.66 22.19 2.14
CA VAL A 307 -8.67 20.79 1.65
C VAL A 307 -7.49 20.49 0.74
N ASN A 308 -6.98 21.50 0.04
CA ASN A 308 -5.80 21.41 -0.84
C ASN A 308 -4.48 21.79 -0.14
N SER A 309 -4.47 21.77 1.20
CA SER A 309 -3.34 22.17 2.05
C SER A 309 -3.03 21.07 3.08
N ASP A 310 -1.74 20.85 3.34
CA ASP A 310 -1.24 20.01 4.44
C ASP A 310 -0.71 20.83 5.63
N THR A 311 -0.91 22.15 5.60
CA THR A 311 -0.29 23.12 6.52
C THR A 311 -1.20 23.56 7.67
N GLU A 312 -2.41 23.02 7.73
CA GLU A 312 -3.45 23.41 8.70
C GLU A 312 -3.09 23.08 10.15
N SER A 313 -2.27 22.05 10.35
CA SER A 313 -1.82 21.64 11.68
C SER A 313 -0.85 22.65 12.27
N ASP A 314 -1.01 22.92 13.57
CA ASP A 314 0.07 23.52 14.35
C ASP A 314 1.30 22.60 14.32
N PRO A 315 2.52 23.15 14.35
CA PRO A 315 3.73 22.38 14.10
C PRO A 315 4.01 21.32 15.17
N ASP A 316 3.58 21.58 16.41
CA ASP A 316 3.93 20.77 17.58
C ASP A 316 2.74 20.67 18.55
N VAL A 317 2.65 19.55 19.26
CA VAL A 317 1.83 19.35 20.46
C VAL A 317 2.52 20.05 21.64
N LEU A 318 1.76 20.78 22.45
CA LEU A 318 2.30 21.60 23.53
C LEU A 318 2.01 20.99 24.90
N THR A 319 3.09 20.59 25.60
CA THR A 319 2.96 20.07 26.97
C THR A 319 2.41 21.13 27.95
N GLY A 320 1.72 20.67 29.00
CA GLY A 320 1.18 21.54 30.06
C GLY A 320 -0.19 22.15 29.78
N GLN A 321 -0.79 21.85 28.62
CA GLN A 321 -2.15 22.26 28.25
C GLN A 321 -2.81 21.17 27.39
N PRO A 322 -4.15 21.17 27.25
CA PRO A 322 -4.81 20.27 26.30
C PRO A 322 -4.55 20.72 24.85
N ASP A 323 -4.42 19.73 23.97
CA ASP A 323 -4.38 19.92 22.52
C ASP A 323 -5.67 19.38 21.89
N TYR A 324 -5.91 19.71 20.62
CA TYR A 324 -7.15 19.36 19.92
C TYR A 324 -6.82 18.72 18.57
N VAL A 325 -7.43 17.57 18.30
CA VAL A 325 -7.30 16.88 17.01
C VAL A 325 -8.63 16.97 16.27
N TYR A 326 -8.59 17.55 15.08
CA TYR A 326 -9.72 17.58 14.16
C TYR A 326 -9.52 16.54 13.07
N LEU A 327 -10.59 15.83 12.74
CA LEU A 327 -10.60 14.84 11.67
C LEU A 327 -11.47 15.33 10.53
N ARG A 328 -10.98 15.16 9.30
CA ARG A 328 -11.77 15.29 8.08
C ARG A 328 -12.22 13.90 7.64
N VAL A 329 -13.53 13.74 7.45
CA VAL A 329 -14.13 12.50 6.96
C VAL A 329 -14.81 12.79 5.64
N TRP A 330 -14.55 11.92 4.68
CA TRP A 330 -15.12 12.00 3.35
C TRP A 330 -15.98 10.78 3.08
N ASN A 331 -16.90 10.92 2.12
CA ASN A 331 -17.76 9.83 1.71
C ASN A 331 -17.97 9.83 0.20
N ARG A 332 -17.38 8.84 -0.47
CA ARG A 332 -17.56 8.63 -1.91
C ARG A 332 -18.79 7.79 -2.25
N GLY A 333 -19.40 7.17 -1.24
CA GLY A 333 -20.59 6.34 -1.35
C GLY A 333 -21.87 7.11 -1.06
N SER A 334 -22.92 6.41 -0.64
CA SER A 334 -24.18 7.04 -0.24
C SER A 334 -24.05 7.73 1.11
N ASN A 335 -24.97 8.65 1.45
CA ASN A 335 -25.06 9.26 2.79
C ASN A 335 -24.79 8.25 3.92
N ALA A 336 -23.86 8.59 4.80
CA ALA A 336 -23.46 7.76 5.91
C ALA A 336 -24.00 8.34 7.21
N ALA A 337 -24.91 7.65 7.87
CA ALA A 337 -25.35 8.04 9.21
C ALA A 337 -24.45 7.38 10.28
N ASN A 338 -24.41 8.01 11.46
CA ASN A 338 -23.77 7.49 12.67
C ASN A 338 -22.32 7.07 12.46
N VAL A 339 -21.53 7.97 11.88
CA VAL A 339 -20.13 7.71 11.59
C VAL A 339 -19.28 8.05 12.81
N PHE A 340 -18.29 7.20 13.07
CA PHE A 340 -17.27 7.44 14.08
C PHE A 340 -15.90 7.48 13.42
N ALA A 341 -15.14 8.53 13.71
CA ALA A 341 -13.73 8.61 13.38
C ALA A 341 -12.92 8.58 14.68
N THR A 342 -11.96 7.67 14.78
CA THR A 342 -11.17 7.43 15.99
C THR A 342 -9.71 7.75 15.73
N VAL A 343 -9.07 8.50 16.62
CA VAL A 343 -7.65 8.81 16.53
C VAL A 343 -6.86 8.17 17.68
N TYR A 344 -5.70 7.65 17.32
CA TYR A 344 -4.70 7.06 18.18
C TYR A 344 -3.37 7.80 17.99
N TRP A 345 -2.44 7.67 18.94
CA TRP A 345 -1.03 7.96 18.70
C TRP A 345 -0.17 6.70 18.82
N SER A 346 0.98 6.71 18.15
CA SER A 346 2.02 5.68 18.23
C SER A 346 3.37 6.33 18.49
N PRO A 347 4.28 5.68 19.26
CA PRO A 347 5.69 6.04 19.31
C PRO A 347 6.32 6.17 17.91
N PRO A 348 7.42 6.94 17.76
CA PRO A 348 8.13 7.05 16.49
C PRO A 348 8.69 5.68 16.14
N ALA A 349 8.18 5.08 15.08
CA ALA A 349 8.52 3.73 14.69
C ALA A 349 8.60 3.61 13.17
N THR A 350 9.53 2.80 12.68
CA THR A 350 9.66 2.53 11.25
C THR A 350 8.44 1.82 10.69
N LEU A 351 7.61 1.23 11.55
CA LEU A 351 6.32 0.62 11.25
C LEU A 351 5.34 0.90 12.41
N VAL A 352 4.20 1.52 12.08
CA VAL A 352 3.19 1.94 13.05
C VAL A 352 2.21 0.80 13.30
N THR A 353 2.68 -0.29 13.91
CA THR A 353 1.85 -1.50 14.11
C THR A 353 0.67 -1.26 15.07
N PRO A 354 -0.48 -1.93 14.87
CA PRO A 354 -1.67 -1.74 15.68
C PRO A 354 -1.45 -1.95 17.19
N ASN A 355 -0.54 -2.83 17.59
CA ASN A 355 -0.19 -3.07 18.99
C ASN A 355 0.56 -1.90 19.67
N LEU A 356 1.00 -0.88 18.91
CA LEU A 356 1.63 0.34 19.43
C LEU A 356 0.64 1.50 19.59
N TRP A 357 -0.57 1.36 19.05
CA TRP A 357 -1.55 2.44 19.02
C TRP A 357 -2.16 2.66 20.40
N LYS A 358 -2.19 3.92 20.81
CA LYS A 358 -2.78 4.37 22.07
C LYS A 358 -3.91 5.32 21.76
N LEU A 359 -5.12 4.97 22.21
CA LEU A 359 -6.32 5.74 21.94
C LEU A 359 -6.19 7.15 22.49
N ILE A 360 -6.52 8.14 21.67
CA ILE A 360 -6.74 9.53 22.10
C ILE A 360 -8.25 9.74 22.30
N GLY A 361 -9.05 9.39 21.30
CA GLY A 361 -10.50 9.52 21.37
C GLY A 361 -11.19 9.32 20.02
N SER A 362 -12.51 9.51 20.01
CA SER A 362 -13.33 9.39 18.81
C SER A 362 -14.26 10.60 18.68
N SER A 363 -14.55 10.97 17.43
CA SER A 363 -15.58 11.94 17.06
C SER A 363 -16.78 11.24 16.44
N TYR A 364 -17.97 11.75 16.76
CA TYR A 364 -19.24 11.32 16.16
C TYR A 364 -19.67 12.30 15.08
N TYR A 365 -20.13 11.76 13.96
CA TYR A 365 -20.72 12.50 12.86
C TYR A 365 -22.14 11.96 12.68
N PRO A 366 -23.18 12.79 12.88
CA PRO A 366 -24.56 12.38 12.67
C PRO A 366 -24.76 11.88 11.25
N ASP A 367 -24.24 12.64 10.28
CA ASP A 367 -24.29 12.36 8.86
C ASP A 367 -22.99 12.77 8.18
N VAL A 368 -22.49 11.95 7.26
CA VAL A 368 -21.46 12.32 6.28
C VAL A 368 -22.09 12.21 4.88
N PRO A 369 -22.36 13.34 4.22
CA PRO A 369 -23.08 13.36 2.96
C PRO A 369 -22.28 12.72 1.82
N GLN A 370 -22.99 12.14 0.86
CA GLN A 370 -22.41 11.58 -0.36
C GLN A 370 -21.70 12.62 -1.23
N GLY A 371 -20.87 12.14 -2.16
CA GLY A 371 -20.29 12.96 -3.23
C GLY A 371 -18.94 13.58 -2.87
N SER A 372 -18.18 12.93 -1.98
CA SER A 372 -16.86 13.39 -1.52
C SER A 372 -16.92 14.81 -0.94
N VAL A 373 -17.99 15.09 -0.20
CA VAL A 373 -18.09 16.29 0.63
C VAL A 373 -17.39 15.98 1.95
N VAL A 374 -16.51 16.89 2.37
CA VAL A 374 -15.79 16.75 3.64
C VAL A 374 -16.64 17.22 4.80
N GLU A 375 -16.75 16.36 5.81
CA GLU A 375 -17.23 16.72 7.14
C GLU A 375 -16.07 16.76 8.12
N VAL A 376 -16.11 17.73 9.02
CA VAL A 376 -15.06 17.97 10.00
C VAL A 376 -15.62 17.69 11.39
N SER A 377 -14.86 16.96 12.21
CA SER A 377 -15.23 16.69 13.61
C SER A 377 -15.60 17.99 14.33
N ASN A 378 -16.78 18.02 14.94
CA ASN A 378 -17.25 19.15 15.73
C ASN A 378 -18.02 18.68 16.99
N PRO A 379 -17.49 18.91 18.21
CA PRO A 379 -16.21 19.55 18.49
C PRO A 379 -15.02 18.68 18.04
N GLY A 380 -13.82 19.25 18.05
CA GLY A 380 -12.59 18.47 17.88
C GLY A 380 -12.35 17.53 19.07
N ILE A 381 -11.57 16.47 18.84
CA ILE A 381 -11.17 15.52 19.88
C ILE A 381 -10.20 16.24 20.81
N THR A 382 -10.60 16.45 22.06
CA THR A 382 -9.71 17.04 23.07
C THR A 382 -8.73 15.97 23.53
N TRP A 383 -7.44 16.28 23.48
CA TRP A 383 -6.36 15.45 24.00
C TRP A 383 -5.84 16.06 25.31
N PRO A 384 -6.17 15.46 26.47
CA PRO A 384 -5.79 16.00 27.77
C PRO A 384 -4.28 16.09 27.97
N ALA A 385 -3.83 17.15 28.65
CA ALA A 385 -2.41 17.42 28.92
C ALA A 385 -1.68 16.28 29.65
N ASP A 386 -2.40 15.56 30.52
CA ASP A 386 -1.89 14.43 31.32
C ASP A 386 -1.83 13.11 30.54
N GLN A 387 -2.35 13.09 29.30
CA GLN A 387 -2.32 11.93 28.39
C GLN A 387 -1.34 12.11 27.22
N LEU A 388 -0.65 13.25 27.15
CA LEU A 388 0.36 13.52 26.15
C LEU A 388 1.59 12.63 26.37
N PRO A 389 2.24 12.12 25.31
CA PRO A 389 3.51 11.44 25.47
C PRO A 389 4.62 12.45 25.79
N GLY A 390 5.79 11.93 26.19
CA GLY A 390 6.96 12.78 26.43
C GLY A 390 7.44 13.49 25.17
N ALA A 391 8.39 14.43 25.30
CA ALA A 391 8.99 15.12 24.16
C ALA A 391 9.51 14.13 23.10
N GLY A 392 9.25 14.41 21.82
CA GLY A 392 9.70 13.53 20.74
C GLY A 392 8.86 13.63 19.47
N HIS A 393 9.16 12.77 18.52
CA HIS A 393 8.40 12.61 17.28
C HIS A 393 7.42 11.43 17.43
N TYR A 394 6.24 11.49 16.83
CA TYR A 394 5.18 10.49 16.98
C TYR A 394 4.30 10.44 15.71
N CYS A 395 3.43 9.44 15.63
CA CYS A 395 2.45 9.33 14.56
C CYS A 395 1.02 9.33 15.14
N PHE A 396 0.13 10.12 14.56
CA PHE A 396 -1.31 9.90 14.70
C PHE A 396 -1.74 8.78 13.76
N VAL A 397 -2.68 7.95 14.19
CA VAL A 397 -3.40 7.01 13.33
C VAL A 397 -4.88 7.32 13.46
N SER A 398 -5.58 7.51 12.34
CA SER A 398 -7.02 7.72 12.31
C SER A 398 -7.71 6.57 11.62
N THR A 399 -8.85 6.13 12.14
CA THR A 399 -9.72 5.14 11.49
C THR A 399 -11.15 5.67 11.44
N VAL A 400 -11.91 5.36 10.38
CA VAL A 400 -13.28 5.85 10.21
C VAL A 400 -14.24 4.75 9.78
N GLY A 401 -15.48 4.81 10.25
CA GLY A 401 -16.50 3.85 9.87
C GLY A 401 -17.84 4.02 10.57
N ASN A 402 -18.78 3.16 10.22
CA ASN A 402 -20.10 3.04 10.84
C ASN A 402 -20.57 1.57 10.85
N SER A 403 -21.84 1.31 11.12
CA SER A 403 -22.39 -0.06 11.13
C SER A 403 -22.36 -0.77 9.78
N TYR A 404 -22.34 -0.04 8.67
CA TYR A 404 -22.31 -0.59 7.31
C TYR A 404 -20.90 -0.79 6.78
N ALA A 405 -19.98 0.10 7.16
CA ALA A 405 -18.56 0.05 6.85
C ALA A 405 -17.75 0.22 8.15
N PRO A 406 -17.54 -0.85 8.94
CA PRO A 406 -16.88 -0.75 10.24
C PRO A 406 -15.43 -0.26 10.11
N ALA A 407 -15.05 0.67 11.00
CA ALA A 407 -13.67 1.13 11.11
C ALA A 407 -12.79 0.00 11.64
N PRO A 408 -11.54 -0.15 11.16
CA PRO A 408 -10.59 -1.02 11.81
C PRO A 408 -10.21 -0.45 13.18
N ASN A 409 -9.85 -1.34 14.09
CA ASN A 409 -9.25 -1.01 15.38
C ASN A 409 -8.04 -1.95 15.61
N PRO A 410 -7.25 -1.76 16.68
CA PRO A 410 -6.07 -2.59 16.92
C PRO A 410 -6.32 -4.10 16.93
N SER A 411 -7.51 -4.55 17.34
CA SER A 411 -7.90 -5.96 17.37
C SER A 411 -8.46 -6.49 16.05
N SER A 412 -8.64 -5.65 15.03
CA SER A 412 -9.14 -6.06 13.71
C SER A 412 -8.16 -6.93 12.93
N PHE A 413 -6.89 -6.98 13.33
CA PHE A 413 -5.82 -7.63 12.57
C PHE A 413 -5.29 -8.83 13.35
N SER A 414 -5.53 -10.04 12.82
CA SER A 414 -5.01 -11.26 13.44
C SER A 414 -3.53 -11.46 13.12
N THR A 415 -3.12 -11.07 11.92
CA THR A 415 -1.73 -11.17 11.44
C THR A 415 -1.22 -9.85 10.87
N PHE A 416 0.10 -9.75 10.76
CA PHE A 416 0.74 -8.60 10.12
C PHE A 416 0.40 -8.52 8.63
N ASP A 417 0.24 -9.67 7.96
CA ASP A 417 -0.20 -9.70 6.56
C ASP A 417 -1.61 -9.14 6.41
N ASP A 418 -2.54 -9.43 7.34
CA ASP A 418 -3.89 -8.86 7.32
C ASP A 418 -3.84 -7.34 7.39
N PHE A 419 -3.00 -6.79 8.27
CA PHE A 419 -2.82 -5.35 8.40
C PHE A 419 -2.24 -4.73 7.14
N VAL A 420 -1.17 -5.30 6.59
CA VAL A 420 -0.57 -4.80 5.34
C VAL A 420 -1.59 -4.86 4.19
N ASN A 421 -2.30 -5.97 4.04
CA ASN A 421 -3.33 -6.08 3.00
C ASN A 421 -4.44 -5.05 3.21
N TYR A 422 -4.84 -4.81 4.47
CA TYR A 422 -5.90 -3.85 4.79
C TYR A 422 -5.53 -2.41 4.47
N ILE A 423 -4.36 -1.94 4.91
CA ILE A 423 -3.92 -0.54 4.68
C ILE A 423 -3.70 -0.23 3.20
N TYR A 424 -3.49 -1.25 2.36
CA TYR A 424 -3.38 -1.11 0.91
C TYR A 424 -4.68 -1.36 0.14
N ALA A 425 -5.74 -1.82 0.82
CA ALA A 425 -7.04 -2.08 0.21
C ALA A 425 -8.14 -1.12 0.69
N ASN A 426 -7.88 -0.31 1.73
CA ASN A 426 -8.89 0.53 2.37
C ASN A 426 -8.35 1.92 2.72
N ASN A 427 -9.12 2.98 2.45
CA ASN A 427 -8.78 4.37 2.78
C ASN A 427 -9.50 4.86 4.04
N ASN A 428 -10.08 3.95 4.82
CA ASN A 428 -10.73 4.26 6.10
C ASN A 428 -9.78 4.15 7.30
N ILE A 429 -8.48 4.09 7.03
CA ILE A 429 -7.37 4.15 7.98
C ILE A 429 -6.29 5.04 7.40
N THR A 430 -5.70 5.94 8.17
CA THR A 430 -4.60 6.81 7.71
C THR A 430 -3.71 7.23 8.87
N TRP A 431 -2.55 7.82 8.59
CA TRP A 431 -1.68 8.35 9.64
C TRP A 431 -0.97 9.65 9.23
N ARG A 432 -0.54 10.39 10.25
CA ARG A 432 0.18 11.66 10.12
C ARG A 432 1.23 11.80 11.21
N ASN A 433 2.43 12.23 10.85
CA ASN A 433 3.48 12.49 11.83
C ASN A 433 3.26 13.81 12.58
N PHE A 434 3.66 13.87 13.85
CA PHE A 434 3.68 15.09 14.67
C PHE A 434 4.85 15.07 15.66
N ASN A 435 5.15 16.23 16.26
CA ASN A 435 6.12 16.33 17.35
C ASN A 435 5.44 16.78 18.64
N VAL A 436 5.98 16.37 19.77
CA VAL A 436 5.73 16.96 21.09
C VAL A 436 6.97 17.75 21.49
N VAL A 437 6.79 19.05 21.72
CA VAL A 437 7.88 19.93 22.14
C VAL A 437 7.74 20.27 23.62
N VAL A 438 8.86 20.21 24.33
CA VAL A 438 9.03 20.82 25.65
C VAL A 438 9.80 22.12 25.47
N PRO A 439 9.35 23.26 26.02
CA PRO A 439 10.07 24.51 25.92
C PRO A 439 11.30 24.52 26.83
N SER A 440 12.40 23.90 26.41
CA SER A 440 13.78 24.28 26.81
C SER A 440 14.85 23.43 26.14
N PRO A 441 16.06 24.00 25.90
CA PRO A 441 17.19 23.26 25.35
C PRO A 441 17.73 22.33 26.43
N HIS A 442 17.48 21.03 26.32
CA HIS A 442 18.29 20.08 27.07
C HIS A 442 19.71 20.07 26.49
N PRO A 443 20.75 20.15 27.32
CA PRO A 443 22.13 20.01 26.84
C PRO A 443 22.26 18.65 26.15
N ILE A 444 22.76 18.65 24.91
CA ILE A 444 23.04 17.43 24.15
C ILE A 444 24.11 16.66 24.94
N PRO A 445 23.85 15.41 25.39
CA PRO A 445 24.85 14.61 26.09
C PRO A 445 26.15 14.48 25.27
N PRO A 446 27.35 14.50 25.90
CA PRO A 446 28.63 14.47 25.19
C PRO A 446 28.79 13.30 24.20
N ILE A 447 28.08 12.19 24.44
CA ILE A 447 28.10 10.98 23.60
C ILE A 447 27.60 11.23 22.15
N TRP A 448 26.86 12.30 21.91
CA TRP A 448 26.32 12.65 20.58
C TRP A 448 27.17 13.69 19.83
N GLY A 449 28.15 14.31 20.48
CA GLY A 449 28.96 15.38 19.88
C GLY A 449 28.09 16.51 19.33
N GLU A 450 28.30 16.87 18.06
CA GLU A 450 27.55 17.91 17.34
C GLU A 450 26.27 17.40 16.66
N PHE A 451 25.90 16.13 16.86
CA PHE A 451 24.68 15.56 16.28
C PHE A 451 23.45 15.85 17.15
N ILE A 452 22.33 16.10 16.47
CA ILE A 452 20.98 16.08 17.02
C ILE A 452 20.48 14.62 16.95
N PRO A 453 20.21 13.95 18.09
CA PRO A 453 19.68 12.60 18.07
C PRO A 453 18.15 12.62 17.92
N LEU A 454 17.66 11.95 16.87
CA LEU A 454 16.24 11.70 16.65
C LEU A 454 15.93 10.25 17.02
N SER A 455 15.40 10.03 18.22
CA SER A 455 15.06 8.69 18.72
C SER A 455 13.86 8.10 17.99
N PHE A 456 13.94 6.81 17.67
CA PHE A 456 12.82 6.04 17.11
C PHE A 456 12.99 4.53 17.38
N LEU A 457 11.95 3.76 17.06
CA LEU A 457 11.95 2.31 17.16
C LEU A 457 12.11 1.69 15.76
N VAL A 458 13.11 0.82 15.58
CA VAL A 458 13.09 -0.15 14.48
C VAL A 458 12.16 -1.28 14.92
N THR A 459 11.02 -1.41 14.24
CA THR A 459 9.93 -2.30 14.65
C THR A 459 9.75 -3.47 13.70
N GLY A 460 9.52 -4.66 14.25
CA GLY A 460 9.14 -5.86 13.50
C GLY A 460 7.63 -6.08 13.48
N ALA A 461 7.19 -7.09 12.75
CA ALA A 461 5.81 -7.57 12.84
C ALA A 461 5.54 -8.20 14.22
N TRP A 462 4.32 -8.09 14.73
CA TRP A 462 3.98 -8.62 16.07
C TRP A 462 3.74 -10.13 16.08
N ASP A 463 3.44 -10.73 14.94
CA ASP A 463 2.93 -12.11 14.82
C ASP A 463 4.03 -13.16 14.62
N LYS A 464 5.01 -12.88 13.74
CA LYS A 464 6.15 -13.76 13.46
C LYS A 464 7.36 -12.97 13.00
N GLN A 465 8.51 -13.64 13.01
CA GLN A 465 9.75 -13.12 12.43
C GLN A 465 9.57 -12.88 10.93
N ARG A 466 10.04 -11.73 10.44
CA ARG A 466 9.92 -11.32 9.03
C ARG A 466 11.13 -10.51 8.60
N ALA A 467 11.49 -10.66 7.33
CA ALA A 467 12.49 -9.83 6.67
C ALA A 467 11.89 -8.47 6.28
N PHE A 468 12.64 -7.41 6.53
CA PHE A 468 12.31 -6.05 6.14
C PHE A 468 13.52 -5.39 5.47
N THR A 469 13.26 -4.44 4.58
CA THR A 469 14.28 -3.53 4.07
C THR A 469 14.15 -2.20 4.79
N LEU A 470 15.27 -1.61 5.21
CA LEU A 470 15.29 -0.23 5.68
C LEU A 470 15.91 0.67 4.62
N GLU A 471 15.29 1.82 4.39
CA GLU A 471 15.80 2.83 3.47
C GLU A 471 15.73 4.22 4.08
N THR A 472 16.62 5.09 3.64
CA THR A 472 16.59 6.51 3.99
C THR A 472 16.47 7.37 2.74
N LEU A 473 15.78 8.50 2.88
CA LEU A 473 15.77 9.57 1.90
C LEU A 473 16.16 10.86 2.63
N ALA A 474 17.20 11.54 2.16
CA ALA A 474 17.71 12.74 2.80
C ALA A 474 17.79 13.90 1.82
N GLU A 475 17.41 15.08 2.29
CA GLU A 475 17.52 16.36 1.60
C GLU A 475 18.26 17.35 2.50
N LEU A 476 19.51 17.01 2.86
CA LEU A 476 20.35 17.85 3.70
C LEU A 476 21.30 18.73 2.85
N PRO A 477 21.69 19.90 3.38
CA PRO A 477 22.61 20.79 2.69
C PRO A 477 24.03 20.20 2.71
N GLU A 478 24.90 20.74 1.84
CA GLU A 478 26.32 20.40 1.84
C GLU A 478 26.94 20.63 3.22
N ASN A 479 27.96 19.82 3.54
CA ASN A 479 28.65 19.79 4.84
C ASN A 479 27.80 19.30 6.04
N SER A 480 26.57 18.86 5.80
CA SER A 480 25.81 18.10 6.80
C SER A 480 26.43 16.72 7.02
N ARG A 481 26.16 16.13 8.18
CA ARG A 481 26.52 14.73 8.48
C ARG A 481 25.28 14.00 8.96
N MET A 482 25.17 12.73 8.57
CA MET A 482 24.06 11.87 8.95
C MET A 482 24.59 10.49 9.32
N ALA A 483 24.05 9.88 10.36
CA ALA A 483 24.36 8.50 10.72
C ALA A 483 23.16 7.82 11.36
N LEU A 484 23.01 6.52 11.11
CA LEU A 484 22.05 5.67 11.80
C LEU A 484 22.75 4.92 12.93
N GLN A 485 22.23 5.08 14.15
CA GLN A 485 22.67 4.32 15.31
C GLN A 485 21.61 3.31 15.72
N VAL A 486 21.98 2.04 15.77
CA VAL A 486 21.08 0.91 16.04
C VAL A 486 21.73 -0.05 17.05
N PRO A 487 20.97 -0.95 17.71
CA PRO A 487 21.56 -2.08 18.41
C PRO A 487 22.54 -2.84 17.51
N HIS A 488 23.64 -3.32 18.09
CA HIS A 488 24.71 -3.96 17.33
C HIS A 488 24.23 -5.13 16.45
N TRP A 489 23.27 -5.92 16.94
CA TRP A 489 22.68 -7.02 16.17
C TRP A 489 21.89 -6.54 14.95
N ILE A 490 21.18 -5.40 15.04
CA ILE A 490 20.49 -4.79 13.89
C ILE A 490 21.52 -4.28 12.89
N GLY A 491 22.53 -3.57 13.38
CA GLY A 491 23.57 -3.02 12.52
C GLY A 491 24.33 -4.10 11.75
N LYS A 492 24.63 -5.23 12.39
CA LYS A 492 25.20 -6.42 11.73
C LYS A 492 24.22 -7.05 10.74
N GLY A 493 22.95 -7.20 11.12
CA GLY A 493 21.91 -7.79 10.27
C GLY A 493 21.71 -7.02 8.97
N LEU A 494 21.75 -5.69 9.02
CA LEU A 494 21.65 -4.82 7.84
C LEU A 494 22.82 -5.00 6.85
N ASN A 495 23.97 -5.51 7.31
CA ASN A 495 25.16 -5.75 6.50
C ASN A 495 25.56 -4.56 5.58
N PRO A 496 25.78 -3.36 6.14
CA PRO A 496 26.08 -2.16 5.34
C PRO A 496 27.40 -2.32 4.57
N SER A 497 27.41 -1.90 3.31
CA SER A 497 28.53 -2.07 2.37
C SER A 497 29.78 -1.27 2.76
N HIS A 498 30.86 -1.95 3.15
CA HIS A 498 32.25 -1.47 3.34
C HIS A 498 32.44 -0.04 3.89
N VAL A 499 31.58 0.40 4.83
CA VAL A 499 31.78 1.65 5.57
C VAL A 499 32.61 1.37 6.82
N LYS A 500 33.45 2.32 7.25
CA LYS A 500 34.09 2.27 8.56
C LYS A 500 32.99 2.42 9.63
N LEU A 501 32.53 1.29 10.16
CA LEU A 501 31.51 1.25 11.21
C LEU A 501 32.14 1.57 12.57
N GLU A 502 31.41 2.33 13.39
CA GLU A 502 31.80 2.61 14.76
C GLU A 502 30.94 1.77 15.70
N THR A 503 31.59 1.02 16.61
CA THR A 503 30.94 0.29 17.70
C THR A 503 31.27 0.98 19.02
N PHE A 504 30.28 1.15 19.90
CA PHE A 504 30.45 1.72 21.24
C PHE A 504 29.30 1.29 22.14
N GLU A 505 29.40 1.59 23.44
CA GLU A 505 28.37 1.31 24.43
C GLU A 505 27.50 2.55 24.70
N ASP A 506 26.18 2.35 24.73
CA ASP A 506 25.16 3.34 25.09
C ASP A 506 24.09 2.69 25.97
N ALA A 507 24.48 2.34 27.19
CA ALA A 507 23.58 1.81 28.22
C ALA A 507 22.58 2.87 28.75
N VAL A 508 22.81 4.16 28.43
CA VAL A 508 21.95 5.26 28.88
C VAL A 508 20.63 5.25 28.11
N THR A 509 20.67 5.04 26.79
CA THR A 509 19.44 5.03 25.97
C THR A 509 18.77 3.66 25.85
N ASP A 510 19.54 2.57 25.89
CA ASP A 510 18.98 1.20 25.92
C ASP A 510 19.86 0.30 26.79
N PRO A 511 19.56 0.21 28.09
CA PRO A 511 20.31 -0.66 29.00
C PRO A 511 20.18 -2.15 28.66
N LYS A 512 19.18 -2.55 27.85
CA LYS A 512 19.00 -3.96 27.46
C LYS A 512 19.90 -4.34 26.28
N ASN A 513 20.23 -3.39 25.41
CA ASN A 513 21.12 -3.58 24.26
C ASN A 513 22.15 -2.44 24.20
N PRO A 514 23.09 -2.38 25.18
CA PRO A 514 24.00 -1.25 25.29
C PRO A 514 25.01 -1.21 24.14
N GLU A 515 25.38 -2.33 23.54
CA GLU A 515 26.29 -2.35 22.39
C GLU A 515 25.57 -1.81 21.14
N ARG A 516 26.11 -0.73 20.57
CA ARG A 516 25.54 -0.03 19.40
C ARG A 516 26.48 -0.09 18.21
N LEU A 517 25.88 -0.05 17.03
CA LEU A 517 26.58 0.20 15.77
C LEU A 517 26.11 1.54 15.20
N ARG A 518 27.05 2.37 14.76
CA ARG A 518 26.78 3.59 14.01
C ARG A 518 27.20 3.41 12.55
N ILE A 519 26.23 3.60 11.67
CA ILE A 519 26.32 3.46 10.21
C ILE A 519 26.30 4.87 9.62
N PRO A 520 27.42 5.39 9.08
CA PRO A 520 27.42 6.67 8.36
C PRO A 520 26.50 6.62 7.13
N LEU A 521 25.71 7.67 6.92
CA LEU A 521 24.72 7.76 5.84
C LEU A 521 25.01 8.92 4.91
N SER A 522 24.51 8.81 3.67
CA SER A 522 24.53 9.92 2.72
C SER A 522 23.62 11.04 3.19
N GLN A 523 24.10 12.28 3.10
CA GLN A 523 23.30 13.47 3.41
C GLN A 523 22.26 13.81 2.32
N ARG A 524 22.30 13.13 1.15
CA ARG A 524 21.39 13.39 0.02
C ARG A 524 20.95 12.12 -0.68
N GLY A 525 19.72 12.14 -1.19
CA GLY A 525 19.16 11.12 -2.06
C GLY A 525 18.62 9.90 -1.30
N ARG A 526 18.25 8.87 -2.05
CA ARG A 526 17.78 7.58 -1.54
C ARG A 526 18.97 6.66 -1.26
N GLN A 527 19.01 6.07 -0.08
CA GLN A 527 20.02 5.10 0.33
C GLN A 527 19.35 3.86 0.93
N ALA A 528 19.61 2.69 0.34
CA ALA A 528 19.26 1.42 0.95
C ALA A 528 20.22 1.13 2.12
N LEU A 529 19.65 0.80 3.28
CA LEU A 529 20.43 0.46 4.48
C LEU A 529 20.72 -1.04 4.56
N GLY A 530 19.94 -1.85 3.85
CA GLY A 530 20.06 -3.30 3.81
C GLY A 530 18.76 -4.01 4.19
N HIS A 531 18.84 -5.33 4.19
CA HIS A 531 17.77 -6.23 4.61
C HIS A 531 18.05 -6.75 6.00
N ILE A 532 17.01 -6.91 6.83
CA ILE A 532 17.15 -7.47 8.17
C ILE A 532 15.94 -8.32 8.51
N GLU A 533 16.20 -9.49 9.10
CA GLU A 533 15.17 -10.27 9.77
C GLU A 533 14.94 -9.76 11.18
N LEU A 534 13.73 -9.27 11.44
CA LEU A 534 13.32 -8.81 12.75
C LEU A 534 12.47 -9.90 13.43
N PRO A 535 12.83 -10.35 14.64
CA PRO A 535 11.98 -11.24 15.44
C PRO A 535 10.58 -10.65 15.68
N ALA A 536 9.62 -11.53 15.95
CA ALA A 536 8.27 -11.13 16.31
C ALA A 536 8.26 -10.16 17.50
N GLY A 537 7.50 -9.07 17.39
CA GLY A 537 7.36 -8.05 18.43
C GLY A 537 8.60 -7.18 18.65
N THR A 538 9.58 -7.20 17.74
CA THR A 538 10.76 -6.32 17.84
C THR A 538 10.34 -4.85 17.94
N ALA A 539 10.90 -4.14 18.92
CA ALA A 539 10.76 -2.70 19.11
C ALA A 539 12.11 -2.15 19.61
N ALA A 540 13.06 -1.98 18.71
CA ALA A 540 14.45 -1.69 19.03
C ALA A 540 14.76 -0.19 19.00
N ILE A 541 15.14 0.37 20.15
CA ILE A 541 15.50 1.79 20.29
C ILE A 541 16.72 2.10 19.42
N SER A 542 16.56 3.06 18.53
CA SER A 542 17.53 3.49 17.52
C SER A 542 17.50 5.02 17.40
N HIS A 543 18.53 5.59 16.79
CA HIS A 543 18.66 7.04 16.63
C HIS A 543 19.09 7.40 15.22
N MET A 544 18.41 8.37 14.63
CA MET A 544 18.92 9.08 13.46
C MET A 544 19.72 10.28 13.96
N LEU A 545 21.02 10.30 13.66
CA LEU A 545 21.95 11.34 14.09
C LEU A 545 22.15 12.32 12.97
N VAL A 546 21.82 13.59 13.21
CA VAL A 546 21.83 14.61 12.17
C VAL A 546 22.61 15.84 12.63
N HIS A 547 23.55 16.26 11.81
CA HIS A 547 24.24 17.53 11.95
C HIS A 547 23.96 18.38 10.72
N ILE A 548 23.37 19.56 10.94
CA ILE A 548 23.15 20.57 9.90
C ILE A 548 24.03 21.78 10.26
N PRO A 549 24.85 22.31 9.34
CA PRO A 549 25.63 23.52 9.60
C PRO A 549 24.73 24.70 10.01
N THR A 550 25.18 25.48 11.00
CA THR A 550 24.39 26.56 11.62
C THR A 550 23.86 27.56 10.60
N GLU A 551 24.63 27.89 9.57
CA GLU A 551 24.25 28.79 8.50
C GLU A 551 23.09 28.28 7.62
N GLN A 552 22.82 26.97 7.65
CA GLN A 552 21.73 26.35 6.90
C GLN A 552 20.46 26.14 7.72
N HIS A 553 20.44 26.50 9.00
CA HIS A 553 19.25 26.38 9.89
C HIS A 553 18.09 27.30 9.47
N LEU A 554 18.34 28.22 8.54
CA LEU A 554 17.34 29.15 7.98
C LEU A 554 16.51 28.54 6.84
N LYS A 555 16.81 27.31 6.40
CA LYS A 555 16.07 26.59 5.36
C LYS A 555 15.40 25.36 5.94
N GLU A 556 14.31 24.93 5.30
CA GLU A 556 13.69 23.65 5.61
C GLU A 556 14.50 22.50 5.03
N HIS A 557 14.65 21.43 5.81
CA HIS A 557 15.33 20.20 5.37
C HIS A 557 14.53 18.98 5.81
N LYS A 558 14.60 17.91 5.02
CA LYS A 558 13.79 16.70 5.23
C LYS A 558 14.67 15.46 5.33
N ILE A 559 14.33 14.61 6.28
CA ILE A 559 14.89 13.26 6.40
C ILE A 559 13.73 12.28 6.56
N VAL A 560 13.85 11.17 5.85
CA VAL A 560 12.93 10.04 5.93
C VAL A 560 13.72 8.79 6.26
N ILE A 561 13.20 7.98 7.18
CA ILE A 561 13.51 6.55 7.23
C ILE A 561 12.21 5.79 6.98
N ARG A 562 12.26 4.78 6.12
CA ARG A 562 11.11 3.94 5.81
C ARG A 562 11.46 2.48 5.91
N GLN A 563 10.44 1.67 6.18
CA GLN A 563 10.52 0.23 6.25
C GLN A 563 9.66 -0.36 5.14
N LEU A 564 10.28 -1.27 4.38
CA LEU A 564 9.64 -1.98 3.30
C LEU A 564 9.45 -3.43 3.72
N TYR A 565 8.26 -3.96 3.50
CA TYR A 565 7.95 -5.38 3.57
C TYR A 565 7.55 -5.84 2.18
N LYS A 566 8.29 -6.78 1.59
CA LYS A 566 8.05 -7.23 0.20
C LYS A 566 7.97 -6.03 -0.77
N GLU A 567 8.92 -5.11 -0.64
CA GLU A 567 9.04 -3.86 -1.43
C GLU A 567 7.91 -2.85 -1.25
N LYS A 568 6.88 -3.17 -0.48
CA LYS A 568 5.81 -2.24 -0.11
C LYS A 568 6.20 -1.48 1.14
N GLU A 569 6.00 -0.17 1.11
CA GLU A 569 6.21 0.67 2.28
C GLU A 569 5.14 0.42 3.32
N VAL A 570 5.54 -0.20 4.43
CA VAL A 570 4.63 -0.53 5.52
C VAL A 570 4.72 0.48 6.66
N GLY A 571 5.75 1.31 6.66
CA GLY A 571 5.85 2.43 7.59
C GLY A 571 7.00 3.37 7.25
N ARG A 572 6.90 4.55 7.85
CA ARG A 572 7.78 5.67 7.58
C ARG A 572 7.83 6.60 8.78
N ILE A 573 9.00 7.16 9.02
CA ILE A 573 9.19 8.35 9.86
C ILE A 573 9.75 9.46 8.98
N THR A 574 9.14 10.64 9.07
CA THR A 574 9.56 11.84 8.35
C THR A 574 9.88 12.92 9.37
N TRP A 575 11.14 13.33 9.43
CA TRP A 575 11.57 14.51 10.18
C TRP A 575 11.71 15.70 9.24
N LEU A 576 11.05 16.80 9.60
CA LEU A 576 11.16 18.07 8.92
C LEU A 576 11.82 19.08 9.85
N PHE A 577 13.02 19.50 9.49
CA PHE A 577 13.77 20.53 10.20
C PHE A 577 13.33 21.88 9.65
N ARG A 578 12.67 22.69 10.48
CA ARG A 578 12.17 24.01 10.08
C ARG A 578 12.95 25.12 10.76
N PRO A 579 13.09 26.30 10.11
CA PRO A 579 13.60 27.50 10.77
C PRO A 579 12.73 27.85 11.98
N LYS A 580 13.34 28.34 13.06
CA LYS A 580 12.58 28.90 14.19
C LYS A 580 11.74 30.06 13.67
N ARG A 581 10.41 29.94 13.69
CA ARG A 581 9.51 31.06 13.41
C ARG A 581 9.78 32.15 14.45
N SER A 582 10.17 33.34 14.01
CA SER A 582 10.25 34.51 14.89
C SER A 582 8.87 34.71 15.50
N HIS A 583 8.76 34.58 16.82
CA HIS A 583 7.57 35.04 17.52
C HIS A 583 7.49 36.55 17.32
N ASN A 584 6.67 37.00 16.36
CA ASN A 584 6.18 38.36 16.41
C ASN A 584 5.38 38.46 17.69
N LYS A 585 5.94 39.17 18.68
CA LYS A 585 5.18 39.71 19.79
C LYS A 585 4.16 40.68 19.19
N GLY A 586 2.95 40.19 18.99
CA GLY A 586 1.74 41.00 18.81
C GLY A 586 1.04 41.12 20.14
#